data_AF-A0A8T8S9D7-F1
#
_entry.id   AF-A0A8T8S9D7-F1
#
_cell.length_a   1.000
_cell.length_b   1.000
_cell.length_c   1.000
_cell.angle_alpha   90.00
_cell.angle_beta   90.00
_cell.angle_gamma   90.00
#
_symmetry.space_group_name_H-M   'P 1'
#
loop_
_entity.id
_entity.type
_entity.pdbx_description
1 polymer ?
#
loop_
_entity_poly.entity_id
_entity_poly.type
_entity_poly.pdbx_seq_one_letter_code
_entity_poly.pdbx_strand_id
1 'polypeptide(L)'
;MLSRLLYCLRLCWFWHHARSIIEKDTSAVTDKDSPTSKQMASLHTTRLGAEAPFTAGGKIIQGLRSYGMACAKAEGGRDSILWSADGRDVAVDGQWVNLAKIRTMMKDSIANVTTKLDGLLGHAKDGAYLLAFNFEDLIDDPACGDPGMWFGRMAANKNKLNFDYAGQLLPTLVNMKKDVGSNQWEPHPDWDAVEKLWAEEKLFLKALLLAIHVTSGMPNRGAELLESTWCNSGGARLRTVLAGKDGEAWFDTTYSKTDYKATRLKQNIRFLHPDIGRTLLVYLCTVRQVTDTLFQMRHGVARDYLWCDYKEDSPRGTIRWDTNVLT
;
A
#
# COMPACT_ATOMS: atom_id res chain seq x y z
N MET A 1 29.03 16.10 24.62
CA MET A 1 28.96 16.46 26.06
C MET A 1 28.69 17.96 26.27
N LEU A 2 29.43 18.86 25.63
CA LEU A 2 29.26 20.33 25.75
C LEU A 2 27.87 20.84 25.30
N SER A 3 27.27 20.23 24.27
CA SER A 3 25.91 20.53 23.78
C SER A 3 24.81 20.17 24.78
N ARG A 4 24.98 19.06 25.53
CA ARG A 4 24.07 18.66 26.62
C ARG A 4 24.21 19.59 27.84
N LEU A 5 25.42 20.06 28.12
CA LEU A 5 25.68 21.05 29.17
C LEU A 5 25.07 22.42 28.82
N LEU A 6 25.22 22.89 27.57
CA LEU A 6 24.58 24.12 27.08
C LEU A 6 23.05 24.02 27.04
N TYR A 7 22.51 22.84 26.70
CA TYR A 7 21.08 22.54 26.77
C TYR A 7 20.57 22.62 28.22
N CYS A 8 21.23 21.93 29.16
CA CYS A 8 20.87 22.00 30.58
C CYS A 8 21.04 23.41 31.16
N LEU A 9 22.13 24.12 30.86
CA LEU A 9 22.36 25.47 31.37
C LEU A 9 21.29 26.46 30.88
N ARG A 10 20.86 26.38 29.61
CA ARG A 10 19.81 27.26 29.07
C ARG A 10 18.40 26.86 29.51
N LEU A 11 18.10 25.57 29.63
CA LEU A 11 16.81 25.10 30.13
C LEU A 11 16.67 25.35 31.64
N CYS A 12 17.70 25.07 32.43
CA CYS A 12 17.67 25.22 33.89
C CYS A 12 17.62 26.69 34.31
N TRP A 13 18.44 27.58 33.73
CA TRP A 13 18.35 29.01 34.10
C TRP A 13 17.04 29.65 33.64
N PHE A 14 16.56 29.33 32.44
CA PHE A 14 15.32 29.91 31.95
C PHE A 14 14.08 29.30 32.62
N TRP A 15 14.09 28.01 32.94
CA TRP A 15 13.00 27.37 33.71
C TRP A 15 12.92 27.94 35.12
N HIS A 16 14.05 28.15 35.82
CA HIS A 16 14.01 28.79 37.14
C HIS A 16 13.50 30.24 37.07
N HIS A 17 13.81 30.98 36.00
CA HIS A 17 13.32 32.34 35.82
C HIS A 17 11.84 32.38 35.42
N ALA A 18 11.41 31.57 34.45
CA ALA A 18 10.01 31.45 34.04
C ALA A 18 9.13 30.89 35.16
N ARG A 19 9.61 29.89 35.91
CA ARG A 19 8.94 29.34 37.09
C ARG A 19 8.88 30.36 38.23
N SER A 20 9.95 31.15 38.47
CA SER A 20 9.88 32.27 39.41
C SER A 20 8.88 33.34 38.99
N ILE A 21 8.65 33.56 37.69
CA ILE A 21 7.64 34.51 37.20
C ILE A 21 6.23 33.92 37.36
N ILE A 22 6.05 32.63 37.11
CA ILE A 22 4.78 31.91 37.29
C ILE A 22 4.40 31.76 38.78
N GLU A 23 5.38 31.45 39.65
CA GLU A 23 5.17 31.29 41.10
C GLU A 23 4.96 32.64 41.81
N LYS A 24 5.53 33.73 41.31
CA LYS A 24 5.32 35.08 41.87
C LYS A 24 4.04 35.76 41.40
N ASP A 25 3.39 35.25 40.36
CA ASP A 25 2.25 35.92 39.72
C ASP A 25 1.12 34.93 39.43
N THR A 26 0.53 34.39 40.51
CA THR A 26 -0.59 33.42 40.50
C THR A 26 -1.93 33.96 39.96
N SER A 27 -1.96 35.16 39.38
CA SER A 27 -3.20 35.84 38.98
C SER A 27 -3.42 35.95 37.46
N ALA A 28 -2.50 35.50 36.60
CA ALA A 28 -2.55 35.80 35.15
C ALA A 28 -2.50 34.61 34.17
N VAL A 29 -2.64 33.35 34.62
CA VAL A 29 -2.72 32.20 33.69
C VAL A 29 -4.15 31.68 33.64
N THR A 30 -4.89 32.05 32.59
CA THR A 30 -6.32 31.78 32.44
C THR A 30 -6.67 30.41 31.88
N ASP A 31 -5.72 29.55 31.50
CA ASP A 31 -6.06 28.21 31.00
C ASP A 31 -4.93 27.19 31.11
N LYS A 32 -4.96 26.38 32.19
CA LYS A 32 -3.96 25.34 32.48
C LYS A 32 -4.00 24.16 31.51
N ASP A 33 -5.11 23.97 30.77
CA ASP A 33 -5.32 22.82 29.88
C ASP A 33 -4.87 23.07 28.43
N SER A 34 -4.42 24.30 28.13
CA SER A 34 -3.93 24.63 26.79
C SER A 34 -2.51 24.07 26.51
N PRO A 35 -2.17 23.70 25.26
CA PRO A 35 -0.82 23.25 24.92
C PRO A 35 0.24 24.29 25.30
N THR A 36 1.38 23.83 25.84
CA THR A 36 2.46 24.70 26.35
C THR A 36 2.92 25.76 25.35
N SER A 37 2.87 25.46 24.04
CA SER A 37 3.19 26.42 22.97
C SER A 37 2.23 27.62 22.93
N LYS A 38 0.92 27.40 23.19
CA LYS A 38 -0.09 28.45 23.26
C LYS A 38 0.04 29.27 24.55
N GLN A 39 0.32 28.60 25.68
CA GLN A 39 0.59 29.28 26.95
C GLN A 39 1.78 30.24 26.82
N MET A 40 2.87 29.78 26.20
CA MET A 40 4.08 30.58 26.01
C MET A 40 3.87 31.75 25.04
N ALA A 41 3.10 31.54 23.97
CA ALA A 41 2.74 32.60 23.03
C ALA A 41 1.86 33.66 23.68
N SER A 42 0.87 33.24 24.49
CA SER A 42 -0.01 34.14 25.23
C SER A 42 0.79 34.98 26.23
N LEU A 43 1.67 34.36 27.02
CA LEU A 43 2.55 35.06 27.96
C LEU A 43 3.45 36.10 27.26
N HIS A 44 4.00 35.75 26.09
CA HIS A 44 4.81 36.67 25.29
C HIS A 44 3.99 37.89 24.84
N THR A 45 2.80 37.67 24.26
CA THR A 45 1.91 38.74 23.78
C THR A 45 1.43 39.63 24.92
N THR A 46 1.04 39.05 26.07
CA THR A 46 0.56 39.81 27.23
C THR A 46 1.65 40.68 27.87
N ARG A 47 2.90 40.23 27.88
CA ARG A 47 3.99 40.92 28.59
C ARG A 47 4.80 41.87 27.73
N LEU A 48 4.98 41.56 26.45
CA LEU A 48 5.85 42.33 25.55
C LEU A 48 5.05 43.16 24.53
N GLY A 49 3.72 42.96 24.45
CA GLY A 49 2.84 43.62 23.50
C GLY A 49 2.73 42.89 22.17
N ALA A 50 1.67 43.16 21.42
CA ALA A 50 1.40 42.52 20.12
C ALA A 50 2.45 42.85 19.04
N GLU A 51 3.12 44.00 19.18
CA GLU A 51 4.13 44.54 18.26
C GLU A 51 5.58 44.18 18.65
N ALA A 52 5.78 43.40 19.73
CA ALA A 52 7.13 42.94 20.08
C ALA A 52 7.71 42.10 18.93
N PRO A 53 8.96 42.38 18.49
CA PRO A 53 9.52 41.74 17.32
C PRO A 53 9.46 40.21 17.43
N PHE A 54 8.79 39.60 16.45
CA PHE A 54 8.49 38.17 16.36
C PHE A 54 9.74 37.27 16.20
N THR A 55 10.93 37.86 16.26
CA THR A 55 12.21 37.15 16.47
C THR A 55 12.36 36.65 17.92
N ALA A 56 11.39 36.98 18.78
CA ALA A 56 10.85 36.23 19.91
C ALA A 56 11.57 34.90 20.21
N GLY A 57 12.16 34.82 21.40
CA GLY A 57 12.84 33.62 21.91
C GLY A 57 12.02 32.32 21.77
N GLY A 58 10.70 32.39 21.66
CA GLY A 58 9.83 31.25 21.35
C GLY A 58 10.15 30.53 20.03
N LYS A 59 10.40 31.25 18.93
CA LYS A 59 10.80 30.63 17.66
C LYS A 59 12.20 30.02 17.73
N ILE A 60 13.11 30.68 18.45
CA ILE A 60 14.46 30.16 18.70
C ILE A 60 14.39 28.88 19.54
N ILE A 61 13.53 28.83 20.56
CA ILE A 61 13.30 27.65 21.41
C ILE A 61 12.67 26.51 20.60
N GLN A 62 11.65 26.78 19.77
CA GLN A 62 11.05 25.77 18.89
C GLN A 62 12.05 25.27 17.83
N GLY A 63 12.88 26.17 17.28
CA GLY A 63 13.97 25.82 16.37
C GLY A 63 15.02 24.94 17.05
N LEU A 64 15.45 25.29 18.25
CA LEU A 64 16.40 24.51 19.05
C LEU A 64 15.83 23.15 19.47
N ARG A 65 14.54 23.07 19.84
CA ARG A 65 13.86 21.81 20.12
C ARG A 65 13.79 20.93 18.88
N SER A 66 13.41 21.50 17.74
CA SER A 66 13.31 20.78 16.46
C SER A 66 14.68 20.29 16.00
N TYR A 67 15.71 21.12 16.14
CA TYR A 67 17.11 20.77 15.88
C TYR A 67 17.59 19.67 16.84
N GLY A 68 17.32 19.78 18.14
CA GLY A 68 17.65 18.74 19.12
C GLY A 68 16.94 17.41 18.85
N MET A 69 15.67 17.44 18.43
CA MET A 69 14.95 16.24 17.98
C MET A 69 15.55 15.67 16.69
N ALA A 70 15.99 16.51 15.76
CA ALA A 70 16.67 16.08 14.54
C ALA A 70 18.03 15.44 14.87
N CYS A 71 18.82 16.04 15.76
CA CYS A 71 20.07 15.47 16.24
C CYS A 71 19.85 14.15 16.99
N ALA A 72 18.86 14.05 17.88
CA ALA A 72 18.53 12.81 18.58
C ALA A 72 18.07 11.69 17.61
N LYS A 73 17.34 12.04 16.55
CA LYS A 73 16.99 11.10 15.48
C LYS A 73 18.21 10.70 14.64
N ALA A 74 19.16 11.62 14.44
CA ALA A 74 20.38 11.38 13.67
C ALA A 74 21.46 10.63 14.48
N GLU A 75 21.44 10.70 15.82
CA GLU A 75 22.35 9.96 16.71
C GLU A 75 22.12 8.43 16.68
N GLY A 76 21.06 7.94 16.02
CA GLY A 76 20.75 6.52 15.91
C GLY A 76 20.18 5.94 17.21
N GLY A 77 19.33 4.91 17.10
CA GLY A 77 18.90 4.14 18.26
C GLY A 77 20.06 3.35 18.88
N ARG A 78 19.86 2.73 20.05
CA ARG A 78 20.76 1.65 20.50
C ARG A 78 20.80 0.56 19.43
N ASP A 79 21.96 -0.06 19.24
CA ASP A 79 22.10 -1.23 18.36
C ASP A 79 21.07 -2.28 18.77
N SER A 80 20.04 -2.43 17.96
CA SER A 80 18.94 -3.37 18.17
C SER A 80 19.19 -4.71 17.49
N ILE A 81 20.29 -4.83 16.75
CA ILE A 81 20.62 -5.98 15.92
C ILE A 81 21.90 -6.64 16.45
N LEU A 82 21.80 -7.91 16.84
CA LEU A 82 22.96 -8.73 17.23
C LEU A 82 23.02 -9.98 16.36
N TRP A 83 24.20 -10.30 15.84
CA TRP A 83 24.43 -11.53 15.10
C TRP A 83 24.92 -12.64 16.03
N SER A 84 24.45 -13.87 15.80
CA SER A 84 25.07 -15.04 16.43
C SER A 84 26.48 -15.23 15.86
N ALA A 85 27.38 -15.83 16.67
CA ALA A 85 28.78 -16.03 16.26
C ALA A 85 28.93 -16.92 15.02
N ASP A 86 27.96 -17.81 14.77
CA ASP A 86 27.91 -18.68 13.59
C ASP A 86 27.18 -18.05 12.38
N GLY A 87 26.65 -16.83 12.54
CA GLY A 87 25.92 -16.10 11.51
C GLY A 87 24.56 -16.69 11.11
N ARG A 88 24.01 -17.63 11.89
CA ARG A 88 22.74 -18.31 11.57
C ARG A 88 21.51 -17.60 12.12
N ASP A 89 21.67 -16.82 13.18
CA ASP A 89 20.59 -16.14 13.87
C ASP A 89 20.89 -14.63 13.98
N VAL A 90 19.81 -13.85 13.93
CA VAL A 90 19.84 -12.41 14.18
C VAL A 90 18.88 -12.08 15.31
N ALA A 91 19.37 -11.42 16.36
CA ALA A 91 18.51 -10.86 17.39
C ALA A 91 18.05 -9.48 16.94
N VAL A 92 16.74 -9.24 16.92
CA VAL A 92 16.15 -7.90 16.71
C VAL A 92 15.41 -7.54 17.99
N ASP A 93 15.80 -6.45 18.64
CA ASP A 93 15.26 -6.00 19.93
C ASP A 93 15.28 -7.12 21.01
N GLY A 94 16.34 -7.93 20.99
CA GLY A 94 16.53 -9.06 21.91
C GLY A 94 15.80 -10.35 21.54
N GLN A 95 15.02 -10.37 20.45
CA GLN A 95 14.36 -11.57 19.95
C GLN A 95 15.19 -12.25 18.86
N TRP A 96 15.64 -13.47 19.12
CA TRP A 96 16.43 -14.27 18.17
C TRP A 96 15.56 -14.85 17.06
N VAL A 97 15.96 -14.58 15.81
CA VAL A 97 15.32 -15.09 14.61
C VAL A 97 16.33 -15.89 13.80
N ASN A 98 15.97 -17.12 13.47
CA ASN A 98 16.79 -18.00 12.65
C ASN A 98 16.64 -17.68 11.17
N LEU A 99 17.75 -17.39 10.49
CA LEU A 99 17.74 -16.99 9.07
C LEU A 99 17.29 -18.11 8.13
N ALA A 100 17.54 -19.38 8.47
CA ALA A 100 17.03 -20.49 7.67
C ALA A 100 15.51 -20.55 7.73
N LYS A 101 14.90 -20.28 8.90
CA LYS A 101 13.43 -20.18 9.03
C LYS A 101 12.86 -19.02 8.21
N ILE A 102 13.54 -17.86 8.16
CA ILE A 102 13.11 -16.75 7.30
C ILE A 102 13.14 -17.16 5.82
N ARG A 103 14.21 -17.81 5.37
CA ARG A 103 14.33 -18.30 3.98
C ARG A 103 13.23 -19.30 3.64
N THR A 104 12.95 -20.25 4.55
CA THR A 104 11.86 -21.21 4.39
C THR A 104 10.52 -20.50 4.32
N MET A 105 10.23 -19.55 5.22
CA MET A 105 9.00 -18.76 5.20
C MET A 105 8.82 -18.00 3.87
N MET A 106 9.88 -17.35 3.36
CA MET A 106 9.83 -16.68 2.06
C MET A 106 9.55 -17.67 0.93
N LYS A 107 10.23 -18.81 0.89
CA LYS A 107 10.02 -19.86 -0.11
C LYS A 107 8.60 -20.41 -0.05
N ASP A 108 8.10 -20.71 1.14
CA ASP A 108 6.76 -21.25 1.37
C ASP A 108 5.68 -20.22 1.00
N SER A 109 5.94 -18.93 1.20
CA SER A 109 5.03 -17.87 0.77
C SER A 109 4.87 -17.82 -0.76
N ILE A 110 5.96 -18.04 -1.51
CA ILE A 110 5.93 -18.12 -2.98
C ILE A 110 5.14 -19.36 -3.40
N ALA A 111 5.48 -20.53 -2.84
CA ALA A 111 4.80 -21.79 -3.17
C ALA A 111 3.30 -21.75 -2.85
N ASN A 112 2.91 -21.13 -1.73
CA ASN A 112 1.50 -20.99 -1.35
C ASN A 112 0.73 -20.12 -2.36
N VAL A 113 1.32 -19.04 -2.87
CA VAL A 113 0.69 -18.18 -3.87
C VAL A 113 0.47 -18.94 -5.18
N THR A 114 1.49 -19.65 -5.66
CA THR A 114 1.38 -20.49 -6.86
C THR A 114 0.30 -21.56 -6.69
N THR A 115 0.30 -22.27 -5.56
CA THR A 115 -0.72 -23.30 -5.26
C THR A 115 -2.14 -22.73 -5.24
N LYS A 116 -2.34 -21.53 -4.69
CA LYS A 116 -3.65 -20.87 -4.67
C LYS A 116 -4.09 -20.42 -6.07
N LEU A 117 -3.16 -19.95 -6.90
CA LEU A 117 -3.46 -19.65 -8.29
C LEU A 117 -3.83 -20.93 -9.05
N ASP A 118 -3.08 -22.02 -8.88
CA ASP A 118 -3.37 -23.30 -9.54
C ASP A 118 -4.77 -23.81 -9.18
N GLY A 119 -5.20 -23.65 -7.93
CA GLY A 119 -6.57 -23.96 -7.51
C GLY A 119 -7.62 -23.15 -8.27
N LEU A 120 -7.39 -21.85 -8.47
CA LEU A 120 -8.27 -20.98 -9.27
C LEU A 120 -8.26 -21.37 -10.75
N LEU A 121 -7.09 -21.63 -11.32
CA LEU A 121 -6.95 -22.04 -12.72
C LEU A 121 -7.58 -23.42 -12.97
N GLY A 122 -7.64 -24.28 -11.96
CA GLY A 122 -8.26 -25.61 -12.01
C GLY A 122 -9.78 -25.61 -12.26
N HIS A 123 -10.46 -24.45 -12.21
CA HIS A 123 -11.86 -24.33 -12.63
C HIS A 123 -12.03 -24.34 -14.15
N ALA A 124 -10.96 -24.12 -14.91
CA ALA A 124 -10.97 -24.27 -16.36
C ALA A 124 -11.08 -25.75 -16.77
N LYS A 125 -11.59 -26.01 -17.97
CA LYS A 125 -11.72 -27.36 -18.53
C LYS A 125 -10.34 -27.97 -18.80
N ASP A 126 -9.41 -27.17 -19.30
CA ASP A 126 -8.03 -27.54 -19.54
C ASP A 126 -7.08 -26.32 -19.44
N GLY A 127 -5.79 -26.60 -19.29
CA GLY A 127 -4.75 -25.57 -19.13
C GLY A 127 -4.03 -25.16 -20.42
N ALA A 128 -4.54 -25.52 -21.61
CA ALA A 128 -3.80 -25.29 -22.86
C ALA A 128 -3.57 -23.80 -23.15
N TYR A 129 -4.47 -22.93 -22.67
CA TYR A 129 -4.35 -21.47 -22.81
C TYR A 129 -3.08 -20.90 -22.17
N LEU A 130 -2.54 -21.55 -21.12
CA LEU A 130 -1.32 -21.10 -20.43
C LEU A 130 -0.07 -21.23 -21.32
N LEU A 131 -0.05 -22.21 -22.23
CA LEU A 131 1.08 -22.43 -23.15
C LEU A 131 1.21 -21.32 -24.20
N ALA A 132 0.14 -20.55 -24.42
CA ALA A 132 0.14 -19.44 -25.35
C ALA A 132 0.65 -18.13 -24.73
N PHE A 133 0.89 -18.08 -23.41
CA PHE A 133 1.45 -16.89 -22.77
C PHE A 133 2.95 -16.74 -23.09
N ASN A 134 3.26 -15.75 -23.93
CA ASN A 134 4.63 -15.28 -24.16
C ASN A 134 4.88 -13.98 -23.36
N PHE A 135 5.42 -14.13 -22.16
CA PHE A 135 5.82 -12.98 -21.33
C PHE A 135 7.22 -12.45 -21.64
N GLU A 136 8.04 -13.16 -22.43
CA GLU A 136 9.40 -12.72 -22.80
C GLU A 136 9.36 -11.42 -23.59
N ASP A 137 8.41 -11.34 -24.52
CA ASP A 137 8.23 -10.17 -25.39
C ASP A 137 7.13 -9.20 -24.92
N LEU A 138 6.71 -9.27 -23.65
CA LEU A 138 5.63 -8.42 -23.16
C LEU A 138 6.03 -6.94 -23.19
N ILE A 139 5.13 -6.08 -23.69
CA ILE A 139 5.33 -4.63 -23.72
C ILE A 139 4.33 -3.98 -22.77
N ASP A 140 4.78 -3.01 -21.99
CA ASP A 140 3.90 -2.14 -21.22
C ASP A 140 4.26 -0.67 -21.45
N ASP A 141 3.24 0.21 -21.46
CA ASP A 141 3.42 1.66 -21.59
C ASP A 141 2.83 2.38 -20.37
N PRO A 142 3.66 2.73 -19.37
CA PRO A 142 3.23 3.46 -18.19
C PRO A 142 2.72 4.89 -18.49
N ALA A 143 3.08 5.47 -19.63
CA ALA A 143 2.67 6.82 -20.02
C ALA A 143 1.27 6.86 -20.63
N CYS A 144 0.75 5.71 -21.09
CA CYS A 144 -0.61 5.61 -21.61
C CYS A 144 -1.63 5.84 -20.48
N GLY A 145 -2.36 6.95 -20.59
CA GLY A 145 -3.33 7.42 -19.60
C GLY A 145 -4.79 7.04 -19.85
N ASP A 146 -5.08 6.28 -20.90
CA ASP A 146 -6.48 6.02 -21.27
C ASP A 146 -7.19 5.18 -20.19
N PRO A 147 -8.49 5.45 -19.92
CA PRO A 147 -9.27 4.69 -18.95
C PRO A 147 -9.27 3.17 -19.22
N GLY A 148 -9.04 2.39 -18.17
CA GLY A 148 -9.01 0.94 -18.24
C GLY A 148 -7.77 0.34 -18.91
N MET A 149 -6.77 1.15 -19.28
CA MET A 149 -5.53 0.63 -19.88
C MET A 149 -4.66 -0.13 -18.88
N TRP A 150 -4.08 -1.21 -19.38
CA TRP A 150 -3.08 -2.08 -18.77
C TRP A 150 -2.39 -2.87 -19.90
N PHE A 151 -1.28 -3.56 -19.61
CA PHE A 151 -0.50 -4.27 -20.63
C PHE A 151 -1.35 -5.21 -21.50
N GLY A 152 -2.37 -5.87 -20.93
CA GLY A 152 -3.22 -6.81 -21.67
C GLY A 152 -4.12 -6.17 -22.73
N ARG A 153 -4.29 -4.85 -22.72
CA ARG A 153 -5.02 -4.09 -23.76
C ARG A 153 -4.12 -3.47 -24.81
N MET A 154 -2.79 -3.64 -24.71
CA MET A 154 -1.88 -3.15 -25.74
C MET A 154 -1.99 -3.99 -27.00
N ALA A 155 -2.13 -3.33 -28.16
CA ALA A 155 -2.21 -4.01 -29.45
C ALA A 155 -1.01 -4.94 -29.70
N ALA A 156 0.18 -4.55 -29.25
CA ALA A 156 1.41 -5.32 -29.37
C ALA A 156 1.43 -6.64 -28.56
N ASN A 157 0.50 -6.82 -27.62
CA ASN A 157 0.41 -8.02 -26.79
C ASN A 157 -0.73 -8.97 -27.21
N LYS A 158 -1.55 -8.58 -28.19
CA LYS A 158 -2.74 -9.35 -28.61
C LYS A 158 -2.44 -10.82 -28.96
N ASN A 159 -1.32 -11.08 -29.62
CA ASN A 159 -0.92 -12.44 -30.03
C ASN A 159 -0.02 -13.15 -29.00
N LYS A 160 0.27 -12.51 -27.87
CA LYS A 160 1.15 -13.02 -26.79
C LYS A 160 0.36 -13.48 -25.57
N LEU A 161 -0.91 -13.11 -25.51
CA LEU A 161 -1.80 -13.38 -24.39
C LEU A 161 -3.01 -14.18 -24.88
N ASN A 162 -3.44 -15.13 -24.07
CA ASN A 162 -4.63 -15.93 -24.31
C ASN A 162 -5.63 -15.77 -23.16
N PHE A 163 -6.82 -15.25 -23.48
CA PHE A 163 -7.90 -14.97 -22.52
C PHE A 163 -8.97 -16.08 -22.50
N ASP A 164 -8.71 -17.24 -23.09
CA ASP A 164 -9.65 -18.35 -23.20
C ASP A 164 -10.12 -18.89 -21.84
N TYR A 165 -9.35 -18.70 -20.76
CA TYR A 165 -9.80 -18.98 -19.39
C TYR A 165 -11.21 -18.42 -19.12
N ALA A 166 -11.48 -17.18 -19.55
CA ALA A 166 -12.80 -16.59 -19.39
C ALA A 166 -13.87 -17.24 -20.27
N GLY A 167 -13.50 -17.65 -21.48
CA GLY A 167 -14.37 -18.40 -22.39
C GLY A 167 -14.73 -19.80 -21.87
N GLN A 168 -13.86 -20.42 -21.07
CA GLN A 168 -14.12 -21.71 -20.44
C GLN A 168 -14.96 -21.57 -19.17
N LEU A 169 -14.69 -20.56 -18.33
CA LEU A 169 -15.29 -20.45 -17.00
C LEU A 169 -16.62 -19.67 -16.96
N LEU A 170 -16.78 -18.60 -17.74
CA LEU A 170 -18.04 -17.83 -17.72
C LEU A 170 -19.27 -18.67 -18.08
N PRO A 171 -19.25 -19.58 -19.07
CA PRO A 171 -20.41 -20.41 -19.39
C PRO A 171 -20.80 -21.41 -18.29
N THR A 172 -19.89 -21.76 -17.38
CA THR A 172 -20.23 -22.64 -16.25
C THR A 172 -20.86 -21.88 -15.08
N LEU A 173 -20.62 -20.57 -15.02
CA LEU A 173 -21.11 -19.68 -13.96
C LEU A 173 -22.32 -18.84 -14.37
N VAL A 174 -22.55 -18.63 -15.68
CA VAL A 174 -23.59 -17.73 -16.19
C VAL A 174 -24.46 -18.46 -17.20
N ASN A 175 -25.73 -18.63 -16.86
CA ASN A 175 -26.73 -19.17 -17.76
C ASN A 175 -27.51 -18.04 -18.44
N MET A 176 -27.79 -18.16 -19.73
CA MET A 176 -28.70 -17.23 -20.39
C MET A 176 -30.14 -17.67 -20.13
N LYS A 177 -30.99 -16.76 -19.63
CA LYS A 177 -32.44 -16.98 -19.54
C LYS A 177 -33.17 -15.91 -20.30
N LYS A 178 -34.31 -16.28 -20.87
CA LYS A 178 -35.14 -15.35 -21.61
C LYS A 178 -36.06 -14.63 -20.65
N ASP A 179 -35.95 -13.30 -20.58
CA ASP A 179 -36.86 -12.50 -19.78
C ASP A 179 -38.27 -12.52 -20.40
N VAL A 180 -39.26 -12.71 -19.53
CA VAL A 180 -40.66 -12.92 -19.95
C VAL A 180 -41.30 -11.61 -20.42
N GLY A 181 -40.83 -10.46 -19.93
CA GLY A 181 -41.37 -9.15 -20.28
C GLY A 181 -40.71 -8.52 -21.51
N SER A 182 -39.38 -8.55 -21.59
CA SER A 182 -38.60 -7.92 -22.65
C SER A 182 -38.37 -8.84 -23.85
N ASN A 183 -38.60 -10.15 -23.71
CA ASN A 183 -38.30 -11.18 -24.70
C ASN A 183 -36.80 -11.21 -25.09
N GLN A 184 -35.93 -10.61 -24.27
CA GLN A 184 -34.47 -10.58 -24.45
C GLN A 184 -33.81 -11.70 -23.65
N TRP A 185 -32.63 -12.13 -24.11
CA TRP A 185 -31.79 -13.07 -23.37
C TRP A 185 -30.92 -12.29 -22.38
N GLU A 186 -31.09 -12.59 -21.10
CA GLU A 186 -30.37 -11.95 -20.00
C GLU A 186 -29.42 -12.94 -19.32
N PRO A 187 -28.23 -12.49 -18.90
CA PRO A 187 -27.31 -13.31 -18.14
C PRO A 187 -27.83 -13.52 -16.72
N HIS A 188 -27.90 -14.78 -16.28
CA HIS A 188 -28.21 -15.18 -14.91
C HIS A 188 -27.03 -15.95 -14.32
N PRO A 189 -26.13 -15.24 -13.60
CA PRO A 189 -25.06 -15.87 -12.85
C PRO A 189 -25.58 -16.77 -11.72
N ASP A 190 -24.92 -17.91 -11.49
CA ASP A 190 -25.03 -18.70 -10.28
C ASP A 190 -24.23 -18.03 -9.16
N TRP A 191 -24.91 -17.19 -8.38
CA TRP A 191 -24.25 -16.40 -7.34
C TRP A 191 -23.62 -17.25 -6.23
N ASP A 192 -24.12 -18.46 -5.96
CA ASP A 192 -23.53 -19.34 -4.95
C ASP A 192 -22.18 -19.89 -5.42
N ALA A 193 -22.08 -20.27 -6.71
CA ALA A 193 -20.82 -20.67 -7.31
C ALA A 193 -19.83 -19.50 -7.43
N VAL A 194 -20.33 -18.31 -7.80
CA VAL A 194 -19.53 -17.09 -7.89
C VAL A 194 -18.94 -16.68 -6.54
N GLU A 195 -19.72 -16.76 -5.45
CA GLU A 195 -19.23 -16.45 -4.10
C GLU A 195 -18.12 -17.41 -3.65
N LYS A 196 -18.22 -18.70 -4.00
CA LYS A 196 -17.13 -19.67 -3.74
C LYS A 196 -15.86 -19.30 -4.49
N LEU A 197 -15.98 -18.95 -5.78
CA LEU A 197 -14.84 -18.48 -6.57
C LEU A 197 -14.23 -17.20 -5.99
N TRP A 198 -15.04 -16.24 -5.57
CA TRP A 198 -14.54 -15.01 -4.92
C TRP A 198 -13.90 -15.27 -3.56
N ALA A 199 -14.38 -16.23 -2.78
CA ALA A 199 -13.73 -16.65 -1.54
C ALA A 199 -12.33 -17.24 -1.81
N GLU A 200 -12.20 -18.08 -2.85
CA GLU A 200 -10.91 -18.61 -3.30
C GLU A 200 -9.98 -17.51 -3.83
N GLU A 201 -10.50 -16.58 -4.65
CA GLU A 201 -9.76 -15.40 -5.14
C GLU A 201 -9.26 -14.56 -3.96
N LYS A 202 -10.08 -14.35 -2.93
CA LYS A 202 -9.71 -13.59 -1.73
C LYS A 202 -8.57 -14.27 -0.97
N LEU A 203 -8.58 -15.59 -0.86
CA LEU A 203 -7.47 -16.35 -0.24
C LEU A 203 -6.18 -16.26 -1.07
N PHE A 204 -6.28 -16.34 -2.40
CA PHE A 204 -5.15 -16.10 -3.30
C PHE A 204 -4.59 -14.68 -3.13
N LEU A 205 -5.43 -13.66 -3.17
CA LEU A 205 -5.04 -12.26 -3.04
C LEU A 205 -4.38 -11.95 -1.69
N LYS A 206 -4.83 -12.59 -0.60
CA LYS A 206 -4.16 -12.50 0.71
C LYS A 206 -2.78 -13.16 0.69
N ALA A 207 -2.66 -14.35 0.09
CA ALA A 207 -1.37 -15.02 -0.06
C ALA A 207 -0.40 -14.17 -0.90
N LEU A 208 -0.90 -13.59 -2.00
CA LEU A 208 -0.13 -12.74 -2.90
C LEU A 208 0.37 -11.48 -2.17
N LEU A 209 -0.49 -10.84 -1.38
CA LEU A 209 -0.14 -9.69 -0.55
C LEU A 209 1.03 -10.02 0.40
N LEU A 210 0.95 -11.16 1.09
CA LEU A 210 2.00 -11.63 1.99
C LEU A 210 3.31 -11.92 1.24
N ALA A 211 3.25 -12.65 0.13
CA ALA A 211 4.43 -13.02 -0.64
C ALA A 211 5.15 -11.79 -1.22
N ILE A 212 4.40 -10.80 -1.74
CA ILE A 212 4.98 -9.52 -2.17
C ILE A 212 5.68 -8.84 -0.99
N HIS A 213 5.03 -8.79 0.18
CA HIS A 213 5.57 -8.11 1.35
C HIS A 213 6.89 -8.71 1.85
N VAL A 214 7.02 -10.05 1.81
CA VAL A 214 8.20 -10.74 2.36
C VAL A 214 9.31 -10.97 1.32
N THR A 215 9.03 -10.90 0.02
CA THR A 215 10.03 -11.23 -1.03
C THR A 215 10.49 -10.07 -1.91
N SER A 216 9.72 -8.97 -2.02
CA SER A 216 9.91 -7.97 -3.07
C SER A 216 10.62 -6.68 -2.59
N GLY A 217 11.75 -6.85 -1.90
CA GLY A 217 12.61 -5.76 -1.43
C GLY A 217 12.20 -5.17 -0.07
N MET A 218 12.29 -3.84 0.10
CA MET A 218 11.89 -3.19 1.36
C MET A 218 10.41 -3.47 1.67
N PRO A 219 10.01 -3.73 2.92
CA PRO A 219 8.60 -3.91 3.26
C PRO A 219 7.74 -2.71 2.82
N ASN A 220 6.55 -2.99 2.27
CA ASN A 220 5.57 -1.94 1.99
C ASN A 220 5.03 -1.38 3.31
N ARG A 221 4.77 -0.06 3.38
CA ARG A 221 3.77 0.40 4.35
C ARG A 221 2.44 -0.20 3.91
N GLY A 222 1.73 -0.87 4.82
CA GLY A 222 0.52 -1.64 4.47
C GLY A 222 -0.48 -0.86 3.61
N ALA A 223 -0.66 0.44 3.89
CA ALA A 223 -1.53 1.30 3.10
C ALA A 223 -1.07 1.46 1.63
N GLU A 224 0.23 1.59 1.35
CA GLU A 224 0.78 1.82 0.00
C GLU A 224 0.47 0.66 -0.94
N LEU A 225 0.68 -0.58 -0.48
CA LEU A 225 0.41 -1.78 -1.27
C LEU A 225 -1.08 -1.91 -1.59
N LEU A 226 -1.94 -1.68 -0.59
CA LEU A 226 -3.40 -1.77 -0.75
C LEU A 226 -3.98 -0.66 -1.63
N GLU A 227 -3.22 0.39 -1.95
CA GLU A 227 -3.61 1.39 -2.96
C GLU A 227 -3.28 0.98 -4.40
N SER A 228 -2.69 -0.20 -4.62
CA SER A 228 -2.24 -0.59 -5.95
C SER A 228 -3.42 -0.81 -6.89
N THR A 229 -3.31 -0.24 -8.08
CA THR A 229 -4.26 -0.38 -9.18
C THR A 229 -3.62 -1.17 -10.31
N TRP A 230 -4.35 -2.13 -10.88
CA TRP A 230 -3.86 -2.98 -11.95
C TRP A 230 -4.19 -2.43 -13.34
N CYS A 231 -5.18 -1.53 -13.42
CA CYS A 231 -5.55 -0.79 -14.63
C CYS A 231 -5.79 0.69 -14.32
N ASN A 232 -5.80 1.53 -15.36
CA ASN A 232 -6.01 2.96 -15.21
C ASN A 232 -7.45 3.27 -14.78
N SER A 233 -7.61 3.96 -13.65
CA SER A 233 -8.90 4.52 -13.24
C SER A 233 -9.26 5.74 -14.11
N GLY A 234 -10.51 5.82 -14.58
CA GLY A 234 -10.96 6.80 -15.59
C GLY A 234 -11.01 8.27 -15.20
N GLY A 235 -10.05 8.81 -14.43
CA GLY A 235 -10.02 10.24 -14.16
C GLY A 235 -8.96 10.83 -13.23
N ALA A 236 -7.98 10.08 -12.69
CA ALA A 236 -6.93 10.74 -11.87
C ALA A 236 -5.64 9.96 -11.64
N ARG A 237 -5.66 8.62 -11.66
CA ARG A 237 -4.52 7.81 -11.23
C ARG A 237 -4.21 6.75 -12.29
N LEU A 238 -2.99 6.83 -12.83
CA LEU A 238 -2.39 5.77 -13.63
C LEU A 238 -2.28 4.50 -12.79
N ARG A 239 -2.32 3.35 -13.46
CA ARG A 239 -2.09 2.05 -12.81
C ARG A 239 -0.72 2.04 -12.12
N THR A 240 -0.64 1.30 -11.03
CA THR A 240 0.62 1.10 -10.31
C THR A 240 1.27 -0.24 -10.65
N VAL A 241 0.50 -1.23 -11.07
CA VAL A 241 1.05 -2.51 -11.56
C VAL A 241 1.54 -2.31 -12.99
N LEU A 242 2.80 -2.62 -13.21
CA LEU A 242 3.46 -2.53 -14.50
C LEU A 242 4.12 -3.86 -14.82
N ALA A 243 4.20 -4.17 -16.11
CA ALA A 243 4.81 -5.38 -16.63
C ALA A 243 6.01 -5.03 -17.53
N GLY A 244 6.99 -5.94 -17.59
CA GLY A 244 8.16 -5.79 -18.43
C GLY A 244 8.57 -7.08 -19.09
N LYS A 245 9.79 -7.07 -19.58
CA LYS A 245 10.40 -8.18 -20.31
C LYS A 245 10.47 -9.43 -19.43
N ASP A 246 10.43 -10.62 -20.02
CA ASP A 246 10.68 -11.88 -19.33
C ASP A 246 9.72 -12.16 -18.15
N GLY A 247 8.52 -11.57 -18.19
CA GLY A 247 7.52 -11.70 -17.12
C GLY A 247 7.84 -10.92 -15.86
N GLU A 248 8.74 -9.93 -15.94
CA GLU A 248 8.96 -8.98 -14.87
C GLU A 248 7.67 -8.22 -14.57
N ALA A 249 7.41 -8.01 -13.28
CA ALA A 249 6.35 -7.13 -12.82
C ALA A 249 6.87 -6.28 -11.67
N TRP A 250 6.39 -5.05 -11.59
CA TRP A 250 6.72 -4.15 -10.48
C TRP A 250 5.53 -3.28 -10.11
N PHE A 251 5.60 -2.74 -8.90
CA PHE A 251 4.71 -1.68 -8.46
C PHE A 251 5.43 -0.33 -8.53
N ASP A 252 4.81 0.65 -9.17
CA ASP A 252 5.15 2.07 -9.00
C ASP A 252 4.14 2.70 -8.04
N THR A 253 4.54 2.79 -6.77
CA THR A 253 3.72 3.40 -5.71
C THR A 253 4.34 4.73 -5.30
N THR A 254 3.51 5.74 -5.02
CA THR A 254 3.99 7.04 -4.53
C THR A 254 3.71 7.18 -3.04
N TYR A 255 4.64 7.82 -2.32
CA TYR A 255 4.46 8.13 -0.91
C TYR A 255 3.71 9.47 -0.73
N SER A 256 2.69 9.47 0.13
CA SER A 256 2.14 10.62 0.87
C SER A 256 1.28 11.67 0.13
N LYS A 257 0.16 12.01 0.79
CA LYS A 257 -0.79 13.11 0.48
C LYS A 257 -0.16 14.51 0.42
N THR A 258 1.09 14.66 0.87
CA THR A 258 1.84 15.92 0.91
C THR A 258 2.79 16.10 -0.27
N ASP A 259 3.07 15.03 -1.01
CA ASP A 259 4.09 15.01 -2.07
C ASP A 259 3.56 15.58 -3.39
N TYR A 260 2.24 15.81 -3.50
CA TYR A 260 1.62 16.56 -4.61
C TYR A 260 2.13 18.00 -4.75
N LYS A 261 2.75 18.56 -3.70
CA LYS A 261 3.34 19.91 -3.72
C LYS A 261 4.85 19.93 -3.96
N ALA A 262 5.51 18.76 -4.01
CA ALA A 262 6.95 18.69 -4.24
C ALA A 262 7.24 18.62 -5.75
N THR A 263 8.20 19.41 -6.22
CA THR A 263 8.67 19.47 -7.62
C THR A 263 9.27 18.17 -8.14
N ARG A 264 9.50 17.17 -7.28
CA ARG A 264 9.91 15.80 -7.64
C ARG A 264 9.12 14.80 -6.80
N LEU A 265 8.25 14.04 -7.46
CA LEU A 265 7.59 12.88 -6.88
C LEU A 265 8.65 11.83 -6.56
N LYS A 266 8.75 11.39 -5.30
CA LYS A 266 9.53 10.20 -4.97
C LYS A 266 8.72 8.97 -5.35
N GLN A 267 9.03 8.40 -6.51
CA GLN A 267 8.52 7.10 -6.91
C GLN A 267 9.15 6.01 -6.04
N ASN A 268 8.34 5.04 -5.66
CA ASN A 268 8.77 3.83 -4.97
C ASN A 268 8.50 2.66 -5.92
N ILE A 269 9.49 2.38 -6.77
CA ILE A 269 9.48 1.28 -7.73
C ILE A 269 9.95 0.01 -7.04
N ARG A 270 9.16 -1.05 -7.17
CA ARG A 270 9.40 -2.33 -6.49
C ARG A 270 9.23 -3.49 -7.43
N PHE A 271 10.37 -4.05 -7.85
CA PHE A 271 10.40 -5.28 -8.64
C PHE A 271 9.95 -6.46 -7.79
N LEU A 272 9.04 -7.25 -8.35
CA LEU A 272 8.56 -8.47 -7.72
C LEU A 272 9.55 -9.60 -7.93
N HIS A 273 9.58 -10.54 -6.99
CA HIS A 273 10.26 -11.81 -7.21
C HIS A 273 9.72 -12.45 -8.52
N PRO A 274 10.57 -13.02 -9.40
CA PRO A 274 10.15 -13.51 -10.72
C PRO A 274 8.92 -14.42 -10.68
N ASP A 275 8.88 -15.38 -9.76
CA ASP A 275 7.73 -16.29 -9.61
C ASP A 275 6.44 -15.54 -9.20
N ILE A 276 6.56 -14.51 -8.38
CA ILE A 276 5.42 -13.69 -7.93
C ILE A 276 4.96 -12.77 -9.05
N GLY A 277 5.90 -12.16 -9.79
CA GLY A 277 5.59 -11.34 -10.96
C GLY A 277 4.83 -12.15 -11.99
N ARG A 278 5.36 -13.31 -12.39
CA ARG A 278 4.71 -14.22 -13.34
C ARG A 278 3.33 -14.67 -12.85
N THR A 279 3.21 -15.03 -11.56
CA THR A 279 1.92 -15.41 -10.96
C THR A 279 0.90 -14.27 -11.04
N LEU A 280 1.30 -13.04 -10.71
CA LEU A 280 0.44 -11.86 -10.82
C LEU A 280 0.00 -11.63 -12.28
N LEU A 281 0.91 -11.69 -13.25
CA LEU A 281 0.58 -11.49 -14.66
C LEU A 281 -0.41 -12.55 -15.18
N VAL A 282 -0.19 -13.84 -14.84
CA VAL A 282 -1.13 -14.92 -15.18
C VAL A 282 -2.50 -14.66 -14.58
N TYR A 283 -2.57 -14.31 -13.29
CA TYR A 283 -3.82 -13.97 -12.61
C TYR A 283 -4.57 -12.82 -13.30
N LEU A 284 -3.87 -11.75 -13.68
CA LEU A 284 -4.45 -10.61 -14.38
C LEU A 284 -4.99 -10.98 -15.77
N CYS A 285 -4.33 -11.90 -16.48
CA CYS A 285 -4.80 -12.37 -17.78
C CYS A 285 -5.93 -13.41 -17.71
N THR A 286 -6.22 -13.99 -16.53
CA THR A 286 -7.12 -15.14 -16.38
C THR A 286 -8.23 -14.84 -15.39
N VAL A 287 -8.05 -15.25 -14.13
CA VAL A 287 -9.04 -15.17 -13.04
C VAL A 287 -9.61 -13.77 -12.92
N ARG A 288 -8.74 -12.74 -12.94
CA ARG A 288 -9.18 -11.35 -12.76
C ARG A 288 -10.21 -10.91 -13.80
N GLN A 289 -10.08 -11.38 -15.04
CA GLN A 289 -11.00 -11.00 -16.12
C GLN A 289 -12.39 -11.59 -15.90
N VAL A 290 -12.47 -12.82 -15.39
CA VAL A 290 -13.75 -13.47 -15.05
C VAL A 290 -14.38 -12.81 -13.84
N THR A 291 -13.60 -12.64 -12.77
CA THR A 291 -14.13 -12.11 -11.51
C THR A 291 -14.53 -10.64 -11.65
N ASP A 292 -13.85 -9.82 -12.45
CA ASP A 292 -14.26 -8.44 -12.74
C ASP A 292 -15.53 -8.38 -13.60
N THR A 293 -15.70 -9.29 -14.55
CA THR A 293 -16.93 -9.39 -15.34
C THR A 293 -18.13 -9.68 -14.43
N LEU A 294 -18.00 -10.66 -13.54
CA LEU A 294 -19.03 -11.03 -12.57
C LEU A 294 -19.29 -9.92 -11.54
N PHE A 295 -18.24 -9.22 -11.12
CA PHE A 295 -18.35 -8.11 -10.17
C PHE A 295 -19.11 -6.93 -10.79
N GLN A 296 -18.81 -6.60 -12.05
CA GLN A 296 -19.55 -5.60 -12.81
C GLN A 296 -21.02 -6.00 -13.01
N MET A 297 -21.30 -7.27 -13.29
CA MET A 297 -22.69 -7.78 -13.40
C MET A 297 -23.47 -7.64 -12.09
N ARG A 298 -22.83 -7.90 -10.94
CA ARG A 298 -23.50 -7.85 -9.63
C ARG A 298 -23.69 -6.44 -9.10
N HIS A 299 -22.68 -5.59 -9.26
CA HIS A 299 -22.58 -4.33 -8.55
C HIS A 299 -22.64 -3.10 -9.45
N GLY A 300 -22.58 -3.28 -10.78
CA GLY A 300 -22.58 -2.18 -11.74
C GLY A 300 -21.31 -1.32 -11.73
N VAL A 301 -20.24 -1.76 -11.06
CA VAL A 301 -19.00 -0.99 -10.89
C VAL A 301 -17.75 -1.80 -11.19
N ALA A 302 -16.71 -1.12 -11.69
CA ALA A 302 -15.42 -1.73 -12.03
C ALA A 302 -14.47 -1.80 -10.82
N ARG A 303 -13.56 -2.79 -10.81
CA ARG A 303 -12.51 -2.93 -9.79
C ARG A 303 -11.15 -2.51 -10.36
N ASP A 304 -10.77 -1.26 -10.17
CA ASP A 304 -9.43 -0.78 -10.59
C ASP A 304 -8.33 -1.17 -9.59
N TYR A 305 -8.68 -1.28 -8.30
CA TYR A 305 -7.75 -1.71 -7.25
C TYR A 305 -7.53 -3.22 -7.30
N LEU A 306 -6.29 -3.64 -7.07
CA LEU A 306 -5.96 -5.06 -6.98
C LEU A 306 -6.63 -5.71 -5.76
N TRP A 307 -6.66 -4.98 -4.63
CA TRP A 307 -7.26 -5.40 -3.35
C TRP A 307 -8.43 -4.49 -2.95
N CYS A 308 -9.65 -4.89 -3.28
CA CYS A 308 -10.86 -4.15 -2.92
C CYS A 308 -12.06 -5.06 -2.73
N ASP A 309 -13.03 -4.55 -1.97
CA ASP A 309 -14.37 -5.10 -1.83
C ASP A 309 -15.42 -4.09 -2.36
N TYR A 310 -16.63 -4.57 -2.65
CA TYR A 310 -17.77 -3.70 -2.96
C TYR A 310 -18.19 -2.90 -1.71
N LYS A 311 -18.58 -1.64 -1.92
CA LYS A 311 -19.20 -0.82 -0.88
C LYS A 311 -20.15 0.18 -1.52
N GLU A 312 -21.44 0.02 -1.25
CA GLU A 312 -22.52 0.87 -1.77
C GLU A 312 -22.31 2.35 -1.44
N ASP A 313 -21.95 2.67 -0.19
CA ASP A 313 -21.71 4.05 0.26
C ASP A 313 -20.39 4.67 -0.23
N SER A 314 -19.58 3.92 -0.99
CA SER A 314 -18.34 4.48 -1.57
C SER A 314 -18.68 5.28 -2.82
N PRO A 315 -18.14 6.50 -3.01
CA PRO A 315 -18.33 7.27 -4.26
C PRO A 315 -17.90 6.53 -5.53
N ARG A 316 -17.07 5.48 -5.40
CA ARG A 316 -16.59 4.64 -6.51
C ARG A 316 -17.26 3.25 -6.56
N GLY A 317 -18.19 2.96 -5.64
CA GLY A 317 -18.77 1.62 -5.43
C GLY A 317 -17.80 0.56 -4.91
N THR A 318 -16.51 0.89 -4.75
CA THR A 318 -15.47 -0.01 -4.23
C THR A 318 -14.72 0.65 -3.09
N ILE A 319 -14.26 -0.16 -2.15
CA ILE A 319 -13.35 0.24 -1.07
C ILE A 319 -12.13 -0.66 -1.07
N ARG A 320 -10.95 -0.08 -0.88
CA ARG A 320 -9.71 -0.85 -0.76
C ARG A 320 -9.73 -1.65 0.53
N TRP A 321 -9.05 -2.79 0.54
CA TRP A 321 -8.81 -3.51 1.79
C TRP A 321 -8.07 -2.63 2.80
N ASP A 322 -8.27 -2.89 4.08
CA ASP A 322 -7.54 -2.26 5.16
C ASP A 322 -6.32 -3.09 5.59
N THR A 323 -5.52 -2.55 6.51
CA THR A 323 -4.33 -3.23 7.02
C THR A 323 -4.64 -4.44 7.91
N ASN A 324 -5.91 -4.67 8.27
CA ASN A 324 -6.34 -5.78 9.12
C ASN A 324 -6.74 -7.01 8.30
N VAL A 325 -6.61 -6.97 6.97
CA VAL A 325 -7.03 -8.09 6.11
C VAL A 325 -6.23 -9.39 6.33
N LEU A 326 -5.04 -9.29 6.93
CA LEU A 326 -4.16 -10.41 7.28
C LEU A 326 -4.25 -10.83 8.76
N THR A 327 -5.03 -10.11 9.58
CA THR A 327 -5.33 -10.50 10.97
C THR A 327 -6.64 -11.26 11.03
#